data_AF-A0A961KZS9-F1
#
_entry.id   AF-A0A961KZS9-F1
#
_cell.length_a   1.000
_cell.length_b   1.000
_cell.length_c   1.000
_cell.angle_alpha   90.00
_cell.angle_beta   90.00
_cell.angle_gamma   90.00
#
_symmetry.space_group_name_H-M   'P 1'
#
loop_
_entity.id
_entity.type
_entity.pdbx_description
1 polymer ?
#
loop_
_entity_poly.entity_id
_entity_poly.type
_entity_poly.pdbx_seq_one_letter_code
_entity_poly.pdbx_strand_id
1 'polypeptide(L)'
;DRLWLVKDGHVAPFEDDMEGYRRLLLSERGRSAPKPAEPKPRPRRAAPAVLSPLKAEVARCESRVAKLEEMRQAIDARLANPLLYSRGDSDEIETLQKKRAEVIDGIARAETLWLAALERVEAAEGRVA
;
A
#
# COMPACT_ATOMS: atom_id res chain seq x y z
N ASP A 1 -19.91 -8.27 -5.64
CA ASP A 1 -20.23 -7.07 -6.43
C ASP A 1 -19.94 -7.36 -7.89
N ARG A 2 -20.81 -7.03 -8.85
CA ARG A 2 -20.65 -7.38 -10.27
C ARG A 2 -20.76 -6.12 -11.12
N LEU A 3 -19.76 -5.89 -11.97
CA LEU A 3 -19.69 -4.70 -12.82
C LEU A 3 -20.55 -4.90 -14.09
N TRP A 4 -21.19 -3.83 -14.54
CA TRP A 4 -22.03 -3.82 -15.74
C TRP A 4 -21.57 -2.70 -16.67
N LEU A 5 -21.40 -3.03 -17.95
CA LEU A 5 -20.99 -2.11 -19.00
C LEU A 5 -22.24 -1.62 -19.74
N VAL A 6 -22.43 -0.30 -19.80
CA VAL A 6 -23.50 0.33 -20.58
C VAL A 6 -22.89 1.03 -21.78
N LYS A 7 -23.20 0.56 -22.99
CA LYS A 7 -22.71 1.14 -24.24
C LYS A 7 -23.78 1.06 -25.33
N ASP A 8 -23.92 2.14 -26.11
CA ASP A 8 -24.83 2.23 -27.26
C ASP A 8 -26.26 1.76 -26.95
N GLY A 9 -26.76 2.05 -25.74
CA GLY A 9 -28.11 1.68 -25.29
C GLY A 9 -28.26 0.24 -24.78
N HIS A 10 -27.19 -0.56 -24.74
CA HIS A 10 -27.20 -1.93 -24.23
C HIS A 10 -26.40 -2.07 -22.94
N VAL A 11 -26.89 -2.91 -22.03
CA VAL A 11 -26.28 -3.20 -20.73
C VAL A 11 -25.84 -4.65 -20.70
N ALA A 12 -24.53 -4.89 -20.55
CA ALA A 12 -23.93 -6.23 -20.53
C ALA A 12 -23.08 -6.45 -19.26
N PRO A 13 -23.04 -7.67 -18.71
CA PRO A 13 -22.18 -7.98 -17.58
C PRO A 13 -20.71 -7.83 -17.98
N PHE A 14 -19.94 -7.14 -17.14
CA PHE A 14 -18.53 -6.89 -17.34
C PHE A 14 -17.72 -7.71 -16.35
N GLU A 15 -16.94 -8.65 -16.86
CA GLU A 15 -16.22 -9.66 -16.09
C GLU A 15 -14.78 -9.22 -15.73
N ASP A 16 -14.38 -8.03 -16.16
CA ASP A 16 -13.05 -7.45 -15.89
C ASP A 16 -13.17 -6.33 -14.84
N ASP A 17 -12.03 -5.89 -14.30
CA ASP A 17 -11.98 -4.88 -13.23
C ASP A 17 -12.06 -3.43 -13.77
N MET A 18 -12.02 -2.45 -12.85
CA MET A 18 -12.08 -1.03 -13.19
C MET A 18 -10.90 -0.56 -14.06
N GLU A 19 -9.73 -1.21 -14.00
CA GLU A 19 -8.64 -0.93 -14.92
C GLU A 19 -8.92 -1.50 -16.32
N GLY A 20 -9.51 -2.69 -16.40
CA GLY A 20 -10.03 -3.28 -17.63
C GLY A 20 -11.01 -2.35 -18.35
N TYR A 21 -11.93 -1.74 -17.60
CA TYR A 21 -12.87 -0.76 -18.14
C TYR A 21 -12.17 0.49 -18.70
N ARG A 22 -11.16 1.00 -17.99
CA ARG A 22 -10.35 2.15 -18.45
C ARG A 22 -9.64 1.83 -19.77
N ARG A 23 -9.05 0.63 -19.89
CA ARG A 23 -8.38 0.17 -21.12
C ARG A 23 -9.37 0.04 -22.28
N LEU A 24 -10.57 -0.47 -22.02
CA LEU A 24 -11.63 -0.61 -23.03
C LEU A 24 -11.99 0.77 -23.61
N LEU A 25 -12.30 1.75 -22.75
CA LEU A 25 -12.63 3.12 -23.16
C LEU A 25 -11.52 3.80 -23.98
N LEU A 26 -10.26 3.61 -23.60
CA LEU A 26 -9.09 4.14 -24.32
C LEU A 26 -8.91 3.47 -25.68
N SER A 27 -9.19 2.16 -25.78
CA SER A 27 -9.08 1.40 -27.03
C SER A 27 -10.16 1.76 -28.05
N GLU A 28 -11.32 2.21 -27.59
CA GLU A 28 -12.45 2.58 -28.44
C GLU A 28 -12.29 3.98 -29.05
N ARG A 29 -11.69 4.92 -28.32
CA ARG A 29 -11.30 6.24 -28.89
C ARG A 29 -10.24 6.14 -30.00
N GLY A 30 -9.53 5.02 -30.11
CA GLY A 30 -8.45 4.80 -31.08
C GLY A 30 -8.85 4.07 -32.37
N ARG A 31 -10.12 3.66 -32.54
CA ARG A 31 -10.52 2.78 -33.64
C ARG A 31 -11.13 3.56 -34.82
N SER A 32 -10.27 4.22 -35.60
CA SER A 32 -10.52 4.59 -36.99
C SER A 32 -9.42 3.98 -37.87
N ALA A 33 -9.80 3.40 -39.01
CA ALA A 33 -9.10 2.32 -39.75
C ALA A 33 -7.81 2.78 -40.52
N PRO A 34 -7.05 1.88 -41.21
CA PRO A 34 -5.59 1.77 -41.08
C PRO A 34 -4.77 2.50 -42.16
N LYS A 35 -3.52 2.86 -41.84
CA LYS A 35 -2.47 3.25 -42.82
C LYS A 35 -1.12 2.61 -42.44
N PRO A 36 -0.26 2.26 -43.42
CA PRO A 36 0.90 1.39 -43.22
C PRO A 36 2.07 2.11 -42.55
N ALA A 37 2.97 1.28 -42.03
CA ALA A 37 3.99 1.54 -41.02
C ALA A 37 4.92 2.74 -41.24
N GLU A 38 5.00 3.57 -40.20
CA GLU A 38 6.26 4.16 -39.72
C GLU A 38 6.54 3.58 -38.32
N PRO A 39 7.79 3.25 -37.96
CA PRO A 39 8.11 2.82 -36.62
C PRO A 39 7.99 4.03 -35.69
N LYS A 40 6.78 4.32 -35.22
CA LYS A 40 6.57 5.30 -34.16
C LYS A 40 7.44 4.88 -32.98
N PRO A 41 8.25 5.78 -32.40
CA PRO A 41 9.00 5.47 -31.20
C PRO A 41 7.97 5.00 -30.18
N ARG A 42 8.15 3.77 -29.68
CA ARG A 42 7.28 3.17 -28.67
C ARG A 42 6.98 4.26 -27.64
N PRO A 43 5.70 4.58 -27.35
CA PRO A 43 5.42 5.55 -26.31
C PRO A 43 6.13 5.03 -25.07
N ARG A 44 6.96 5.88 -24.46
CA ARG A 44 7.74 5.55 -23.27
C ARG A 44 6.79 4.90 -22.25
N ARG A 45 6.76 3.58 -22.20
CA ARG A 45 6.31 2.81 -21.03
C ARG A 45 7.39 2.95 -19.97
N ALA A 46 7.67 4.17 -19.55
CA ALA A 46 8.58 4.50 -18.46
C ALA A 46 7.81 4.67 -17.12
N ALA A 47 6.50 4.41 -17.12
CA ALA A 47 5.65 4.49 -15.94
C ALA A 47 5.81 3.32 -14.93
N PRO A 48 5.99 2.05 -15.34
CA PRO A 48 6.06 0.95 -14.36
C PRO A 48 7.33 0.98 -13.49
N ALA A 49 8.43 1.49 -14.05
CA ALA A 49 9.74 1.45 -13.41
C ALA A 49 9.85 2.39 -12.20
N VAL A 50 9.09 3.49 -12.17
CA VAL A 50 9.09 4.45 -11.05
C VAL A 50 8.12 4.02 -9.95
N LEU A 51 7.02 3.35 -10.30
CA LEU A 51 6.02 2.88 -9.33
C LEU A 51 6.48 1.64 -8.55
N SER A 52 7.22 0.74 -9.18
CA SER A 52 7.75 -0.48 -8.53
C SER A 52 8.58 -0.22 -7.25
N PRO A 53 9.61 0.66 -7.26
CA PRO A 53 10.38 0.94 -6.05
C PRO A 53 9.58 1.66 -4.96
N LEU A 54 8.60 2.50 -5.34
CA LEU A 54 7.73 3.19 -4.37
C LEU A 54 6.76 2.21 -3.69
N LYS A 55 6.18 1.27 -4.44
CA LYS A 55 5.35 0.19 -3.88
C LYS A 55 6.16 -0.72 -2.96
N ALA A 56 7.44 -0.96 -3.29
CA ALA A 56 8.34 -1.69 -2.40
C ALA A 56 8.68 -0.91 -1.11
N GLU A 57 8.76 0.43 -1.16
CA GLU A 57 8.94 1.28 0.03
C GLU A 57 7.72 1.18 0.95
N VAL A 58 6.50 1.24 0.41
CA VAL A 58 5.25 1.03 1.17
C VAL A 58 5.24 -0.33 1.87
N ALA A 59 5.51 -1.42 1.13
CA ALA A 59 5.55 -2.77 1.71
C ALA A 59 6.61 -2.94 2.82
N ARG A 60 7.75 -2.24 2.72
CA ARG A 60 8.78 -2.20 3.76
C ARG A 60 8.28 -1.49 5.02
N CYS A 61 7.58 -0.36 4.87
CA CYS A 61 7.00 0.36 5.99
C CYS A 61 5.93 -0.49 6.69
N GLU A 62 5.06 -1.17 5.94
CA GLU A 62 4.06 -2.10 6.49
C GLU A 62 4.71 -3.24 7.28
N SER A 63 5.74 -3.87 6.70
CA SER A 63 6.50 -4.93 7.38
C SER A 63 7.15 -4.44 8.68
N ARG A 64 7.60 -3.17 8.69
CA ARG A 64 8.21 -2.55 9.88
C ARG A 64 7.17 -2.26 10.95
N VAL A 65 5.99 -1.75 10.59
CA VAL A 65 4.86 -1.56 11.52
C VAL A 65 4.44 -2.90 12.12
N ALA A 66 4.24 -3.93 11.29
CA ALA A 66 3.85 -5.26 11.74
C ALA A 66 4.85 -5.84 12.76
N LYS A 67 6.15 -5.74 12.49
CA LYS A 67 7.20 -6.22 13.40
C LYS A 67 7.22 -5.46 14.73
N LEU A 68 7.01 -4.15 14.70
CA LEU A 68 6.95 -3.34 15.93
C LEU A 68 5.69 -3.65 16.75
N GLU A 69 4.57 -3.92 16.08
CA GLU A 69 3.33 -4.38 16.72
C GLU A 69 3.51 -5.75 17.40
N GLU A 70 4.19 -6.70 16.76
CA GLU A 70 4.56 -7.99 17.38
C GLU A 70 5.41 -7.77 18.64
N MET A 71 6.39 -6.86 18.59
CA MET A 71 7.20 -6.52 19.75
C MET A 71 6.37 -5.89 20.87
N ARG A 72 5.44 -4.99 20.53
CA ARG A 72 4.51 -4.37 21.49
C ARG A 72 3.66 -5.43 22.18
N GLN A 73 3.08 -6.34 21.42
CA GLN A 73 2.24 -7.42 21.94
C GLN A 73 3.01 -8.35 22.88
N ALA A 74 4.27 -8.69 22.55
CA ALA A 74 5.11 -9.49 23.42
C ALA A 74 5.42 -8.79 24.75
N ILE A 75 5.68 -7.48 24.72
CA ILE A 75 5.90 -6.68 25.93
C ILE A 75 4.61 -6.59 26.76
N ASP A 76 3.47 -6.33 26.11
CA ASP A 76 2.17 -6.23 26.77
C ASP A 76 1.77 -7.56 27.42
N ALA A 77 2.04 -8.70 26.77
CA ALA A 77 1.82 -10.02 27.34
C ALA A 77 2.67 -10.27 28.60
N ARG A 78 3.93 -9.80 28.61
CA ARG A 78 4.80 -9.91 29.78
C ARG A 78 4.34 -9.00 30.92
N LEU A 79 3.95 -7.76 30.61
CA LEU A 79 3.40 -6.81 31.58
C LEU A 79 2.03 -7.24 32.13
N ALA A 80 1.27 -8.06 31.38
CA ALA A 80 0.00 -8.60 31.84
C ALA A 80 0.15 -9.78 32.82
N ASN A 81 1.36 -10.31 33.03
CA ASN A 81 1.59 -11.43 33.93
C ASN A 81 1.48 -10.99 35.41
N PRO A 82 0.49 -11.49 36.19
CA PRO A 82 0.31 -11.10 37.59
C PRO A 82 1.51 -11.48 38.48
N LEU A 83 2.25 -12.54 38.14
CA LEU A 83 3.41 -12.99 38.91
C LEU A 83 4.54 -11.95 38.91
N LEU A 84 4.62 -11.10 37.88
CA LEU A 84 5.63 -10.05 37.77
C LEU A 84 5.48 -9.02 38.91
N TYR A 85 4.25 -8.69 39.26
CA TYR A 85 3.95 -7.76 40.36
C TYR A 85 4.06 -8.43 41.72
N SER A 86 3.67 -9.70 41.83
CA SER A 86 3.76 -10.47 43.09
C SER A 86 5.19 -10.75 43.54
N ARG A 87 6.16 -10.85 42.61
CA ARG A 87 7.58 -11.04 42.94
C ARG A 87 8.29 -9.76 43.39
N GLY A 88 7.66 -8.59 43.21
CA GLY A 88 8.27 -7.30 43.54
C GLY A 88 9.36 -6.86 42.54
N ASP A 89 9.33 -7.38 41.30
CA ASP A 89 10.32 -7.11 40.25
C ASP A 89 10.11 -5.70 39.61
N SER A 90 10.14 -4.65 40.43
CA SER A 90 9.85 -3.26 40.02
C SER A 90 10.75 -2.75 38.88
N ASP A 91 12.03 -3.11 38.90
CA ASP A 91 13.00 -2.70 37.87
C ASP A 91 12.70 -3.33 36.50
N GLU A 92 12.22 -4.58 36.49
CA GLU A 92 11.80 -5.26 35.27
C GLU A 92 10.55 -4.61 34.68
N ILE A 93 9.58 -4.28 35.53
CA ILE A 93 8.35 -3.59 35.13
C ILE A 93 8.68 -2.23 34.52
N GLU A 94 9.53 -1.43 35.17
CA GLU A 94 9.95 -0.11 34.67
C GLU A 94 10.67 -0.25 33.31
N THR A 95 11.56 -1.23 33.18
CA THR A 95 12.28 -1.50 31.93
C THR A 95 11.32 -1.88 30.80
N LEU A 96 10.33 -2.71 31.08
CA LEU A 96 9.32 -3.12 30.10
C LEU A 96 8.42 -1.94 29.70
N GLN A 97 8.03 -1.08 30.65
CA GLN A 97 7.26 0.13 30.35
C GLN A 97 8.04 1.12 29.47
N LYS A 98 9.33 1.33 29.75
CA LYS A 98 10.21 2.17 28.90
C LYS A 98 10.31 1.60 27.49
N LYS A 99 10.58 0.30 27.36
CA LYS A 99 10.62 -0.39 26.05
C LYS A 99 9.29 -0.29 25.30
N ARG A 100 8.17 -0.42 26.01
CA ARG A 100 6.83 -0.25 25.43
C ARG A 100 6.64 1.15 24.84
N ALA A 101 7.05 2.18 25.58
CA ALA A 101 6.98 3.56 25.11
C ALA A 101 7.83 3.79 23.86
N GLU A 102 9.07 3.27 23.84
CA GLU A 102 9.95 3.33 22.68
C GLU A 102 9.37 2.61 21.45
N VAL A 103 8.74 1.45 21.65
CA VAL A 103 8.09 0.71 20.56
C VAL A 103 6.89 1.47 20.02
N ILE A 104 6.05 2.05 20.88
CA ILE A 104 4.90 2.89 20.46
C ILE A 104 5.36 4.10 19.65
N ASP A 105 6.40 4.80 20.11
CA ASP A 105 7.01 5.90 19.35
C ASP A 105 7.63 5.42 18.03
N GLY A 106 8.24 4.22 18.03
CA GLY A 106 8.68 3.52 16.84
C GLY A 106 7.57 3.26 15.82
N ILE A 107 6.40 2.82 16.28
CA ILE A 107 5.20 2.56 15.45
C ILE A 107 4.72 3.87 14.84
N ALA A 108 4.50 4.91 15.65
CA ALA A 108 4.03 6.21 15.16
C ALA A 108 4.94 6.81 14.07
N ARG A 109 6.26 6.68 14.24
CA ARG A 109 7.23 7.08 13.20
C ARG A 109 7.14 6.21 11.95
N ALA A 110 6.98 4.90 12.09
CA ALA A 110 6.86 3.99 10.95
C ALA A 110 5.55 4.25 10.17
N GLU A 111 4.45 4.54 10.86
CA GLU A 111 3.17 4.94 10.27
C GLU A 111 3.30 6.27 9.52
N THR A 112 3.99 7.26 10.11
CA THR A 112 4.27 8.54 9.43
C THR A 112 5.05 8.32 8.13
N LEU A 113 6.07 7.45 8.15
CA LEU A 113 6.84 7.10 6.95
C LEU A 113 6.00 6.31 5.93
N TRP A 114 5.09 5.46 6.39
CA TRP A 114 4.17 4.72 5.53
C TRP A 114 3.22 5.67 4.80
N LEU A 115 2.59 6.61 5.51
CA LEU A 115 1.72 7.64 4.92
C LEU A 115 2.48 8.48 3.89
N ALA A 116 3.69 8.94 4.22
CA ALA A 116 4.52 9.68 3.28
C ALA A 116 4.92 8.86 2.03
N ALA A 117 5.12 7.54 2.18
CA ALA A 117 5.40 6.65 1.06
C ALA A 117 4.15 6.47 0.17
N LEU A 118 2.95 6.35 0.76
CA LEU A 118 1.67 6.29 0.04
C LEU A 118 1.43 7.58 -0.76
N GLU A 119 1.63 8.76 -0.15
CA GLU A 119 1.52 10.05 -0.83
C GLU A 119 2.44 10.14 -2.06
N ARG A 120 3.66 9.59 -1.98
CA ARG A 120 4.59 9.55 -3.12
C ARG A 120 4.11 8.62 -4.22
N VAL A 121 3.52 7.48 -3.87
CA VAL A 121 2.91 6.56 -4.84
C VAL A 121 1.76 7.26 -5.54
N GLU A 122 0.84 7.88 -4.80
CA GLU A 122 -0.30 8.60 -5.37
C GLU A 122 0.14 9.76 -6.28
N ALA A 123 1.13 10.56 -5.85
CA ALA A 123 1.69 11.63 -6.66
C ALA A 123 2.37 11.12 -7.94
N ALA A 124 3.01 9.95 -7.89
CA ALA A 124 3.61 9.31 -9.06
C ALA A 124 2.54 8.73 -10.00
N GLU A 125 1.48 8.11 -9.47
CA GLU A 125 0.35 7.60 -10.26
C GLU A 125 -0.43 8.74 -10.92
N GLY A 126 -0.65 9.86 -10.22
CA GLY A 126 -1.32 11.05 -10.75
C GLY A 126 -0.50 11.83 -11.79
N ARG A 127 0.83 11.70 -11.82
CA ARG A 127 1.69 12.26 -12.89
C ARG A 127 1.79 11.36 -14.11
N VAL A 128 1.43 10.09 -13.96
CA VAL A 128 1.45 9.07 -15.02
C VAL A 128 0.11 8.98 -15.75
N ALA A 129 -0.99 9.33 -15.07
CA ALA A 129 -2.35 9.43 -15.61
C ALA A 129 -2.53 10.65 -16.52
#